data_AF-A0A357XVA8-F1
#
_entry.id   AF-A0A357XVA8-F1
#
_cell.length_a   1.000
_cell.length_b   1.000
_cell.length_c   1.000
_cell.angle_alpha   90.00
_cell.angle_beta   90.00
_cell.angle_gamma   90.00
#
_symmetry.space_group_name_H-M   'P 1'
#
loop_
_entity.id
_entity.type
_entity.pdbx_description
1 polymer ?
#
loop_
_entity_poly.entity_id
_entity_poly.type
_entity_poly.pdbx_seq_one_letter_code
_entity_poly.pdbx_strand_id
1 'polypeptide(L)'
;MVVTQMGEFSMLKYFHPLKIDVFKKNPLAKILEIEAVRLKSQDYQINYAKQLLNNIAYFGDWLKKNGISVESVDRETAIRFLKQFKPPNNPLPAHRLKGARIAARAAVFSVVKHIEELHPESRLKTPIQREIYAFGKYLLDVLNLAKGTRVRYENFLRIFLERFFRGKRINLTALTPKMVRNYIDQVPSIIDDYR
;
A
#
# COMPACT_ATOMS: atom_id res chain seq x y z
N MET A 1 7.71 -9.99 -14.74
CA MET A 1 6.43 -9.26 -14.87
C MET A 1 5.78 -9.77 -16.15
N VAL A 2 4.90 -10.77 -16.07
CA VAL A 2 4.24 -11.33 -17.25
C VAL A 2 2.84 -10.74 -17.29
N VAL A 3 2.67 -9.71 -18.12
CA VAL A 3 1.34 -9.25 -18.52
C VAL A 3 0.90 -10.23 -19.61
N THR A 4 0.31 -11.34 -19.19
CA THR A 4 -0.32 -12.26 -20.14
C THR A 4 -1.53 -11.54 -20.73
N GLN A 5 -1.42 -11.17 -22.00
CA GLN A 5 -2.55 -10.76 -22.84
C GLN A 5 -3.54 -11.93 -22.92
N MET A 6 -4.46 -12.02 -21.96
CA MET A 6 -5.73 -12.70 -22.21
C MET A 6 -6.61 -11.69 -22.97
N GLY A 7 -6.89 -12.00 -24.23
CA GLY A 7 -7.68 -11.14 -25.11
C GLY A 7 -9.00 -10.71 -24.46
N GLU A 8 -9.21 -9.39 -24.42
CA GLU A 8 -10.47 -8.63 -24.22
C GLU A 8 -11.55 -9.09 -23.20
N PHE A 9 -11.30 -10.12 -22.40
CA PHE A 9 -12.15 -10.50 -21.29
C PHE A 9 -11.70 -9.77 -20.03
N SER A 10 -12.27 -8.57 -19.81
CA SER A 10 -12.15 -7.88 -18.53
C SER A 10 -12.64 -8.82 -17.41
N MET A 11 -11.78 -9.09 -16.44
CA MET A 11 -12.11 -9.91 -15.26
C MET A 11 -13.21 -9.25 -14.43
N LEU A 12 -13.40 -7.93 -14.57
CA LEU A 12 -14.57 -7.27 -14.02
C LEU A 12 -15.88 -7.79 -14.62
N LYS A 13 -15.92 -8.20 -15.90
CA LYS A 13 -17.11 -8.82 -16.53
C LYS A 13 -17.45 -10.15 -15.87
N TYR A 14 -16.45 -10.94 -15.46
CA TYR A 14 -16.66 -12.22 -14.78
C TYR A 14 -17.37 -12.03 -13.42
N PHE A 15 -16.97 -11.01 -12.64
CA PHE A 15 -17.59 -10.76 -11.34
C PHE A 15 -18.85 -9.89 -11.41
N HIS A 16 -18.90 -8.90 -12.30
CA HIS A 16 -19.98 -7.91 -12.38
C HIS A 16 -20.33 -7.58 -13.83
N PRO A 17 -21.00 -8.50 -14.56
CA PRO A 17 -21.32 -8.28 -15.97
C PRO A 17 -22.20 -7.04 -16.20
N LEU A 18 -23.07 -6.71 -15.23
CA LEU A 18 -23.99 -5.58 -15.31
C LEU A 18 -23.41 -4.24 -14.84
N LYS A 19 -22.21 -4.20 -14.24
CA LYS A 19 -21.60 -2.97 -13.71
C LYS A 19 -20.31 -2.56 -14.42
N ILE A 20 -19.98 -3.21 -15.53
CA ILE A 20 -18.70 -2.99 -16.21
C ILE A 20 -18.50 -1.54 -16.62
N ASP A 21 -19.53 -0.89 -17.17
CA ASP A 21 -19.43 0.51 -17.61
C ASP A 21 -19.29 1.48 -16.43
N VAL A 22 -19.92 1.14 -15.29
CA VAL A 22 -19.77 1.91 -14.05
C VAL A 22 -18.33 1.80 -13.54
N PHE A 23 -17.77 0.59 -13.53
CA PHE A 23 -16.39 0.37 -13.08
C PHE A 23 -15.36 1.00 -14.01
N LYS A 24 -15.58 0.97 -15.34
CA LYS A 24 -14.69 1.63 -16.31
C LYS A 24 -14.63 3.15 -16.14
N LYS A 25 -15.71 3.78 -15.68
CA LYS A 25 -15.78 5.22 -15.40
C LYS A 25 -15.29 5.62 -14.01
N ASN A 26 -14.99 4.64 -13.15
CA ASN A 26 -14.53 4.88 -11.79
C ASN A 26 -13.06 5.33 -11.79
N PRO A 27 -12.63 6.27 -10.94
CA PRO A 27 -11.23 6.70 -10.89
C PRO A 27 -10.25 5.56 -10.56
N LEU A 28 -10.71 4.50 -9.91
CA LEU A 28 -9.90 3.31 -9.60
C LEU A 28 -10.05 2.19 -10.64
N ALA A 29 -10.54 2.47 -11.86
CA ALA A 29 -10.79 1.46 -12.90
C ALA A 29 -9.60 0.51 -13.15
N LYS A 30 -8.38 1.05 -13.24
CA LYS A 30 -7.16 0.25 -13.43
C LYS A 30 -6.91 -0.71 -12.27
N ILE A 31 -7.11 -0.24 -11.03
CA ILE A 31 -6.90 -1.05 -9.82
C ILE A 31 -8.01 -2.09 -9.67
N LEU A 32 -9.25 -1.75 -10.05
CA LEU A 32 -10.36 -2.70 -10.10
C LEU A 32 -10.04 -3.88 -11.01
N GLU A 33 -9.49 -3.64 -12.19
CA GLU A 33 -9.11 -4.70 -13.13
C GLU A 33 -7.98 -5.59 -12.57
N ILE A 34 -6.93 -4.98 -12.01
CA ILE A 34 -5.81 -5.72 -11.40
C ILE A 34 -6.32 -6.58 -10.23
N GLU A 35 -7.18 -6.02 -9.38
CA GLU A 35 -7.72 -6.75 -8.23
C GLU A 35 -8.66 -7.87 -8.67
N ALA A 36 -9.44 -7.69 -9.75
CA ALA A 36 -10.29 -8.74 -10.30
C ALA A 36 -9.45 -9.93 -10.80
N VAL A 37 -8.35 -9.67 -11.53
CA VAL A 37 -7.39 -10.71 -11.93
C VAL A 37 -6.83 -11.43 -10.71
N ARG A 38 -6.36 -10.69 -9.69
CA ARG A 38 -5.80 -11.28 -8.47
C ARG A 38 -6.81 -12.16 -7.74
N LEU A 39 -8.02 -11.66 -7.50
CA LEU A 39 -9.08 -12.39 -6.81
C LEU A 39 -9.45 -13.68 -7.53
N LYS A 40 -9.47 -13.65 -8.88
CA LYS A 40 -9.72 -14.86 -9.67
C LYS A 40 -8.55 -15.85 -9.58
N SER A 41 -7.31 -15.38 -9.68
CA SER A 41 -6.11 -16.24 -9.62
C SER A 41 -5.91 -16.95 -8.27
N GLN A 42 -6.53 -16.43 -7.21
CA GLN A 42 -6.44 -16.98 -5.85
C GLN A 42 -7.73 -17.73 -5.45
N ASP A 43 -8.61 -18.01 -6.42
CA ASP A 43 -9.88 -18.73 -6.23
C ASP A 43 -10.73 -18.21 -5.07
N TYR A 44 -10.78 -16.88 -4.90
CA TYR A 44 -11.67 -16.28 -3.92
C TYR A 44 -13.13 -16.60 -4.23
N GLN A 45 -13.90 -16.85 -3.18
CA GLN A 45 -15.35 -17.05 -3.29
C GLN A 45 -15.98 -15.86 -4.05
N ILE A 46 -16.74 -16.16 -5.10
CA ILE A 46 -17.29 -15.17 -6.04
C ILE A 46 -18.02 -14.02 -5.33
N ASN A 47 -18.86 -14.32 -4.32
CA ASN A 47 -19.62 -13.29 -3.61
C ASN A 47 -18.72 -12.36 -2.78
N TYR A 48 -17.66 -12.90 -2.19
CA TYR A 48 -16.68 -12.10 -1.45
C TYR A 48 -15.85 -11.23 -2.41
N ALA A 49 -15.40 -11.78 -3.54
CA ALA A 49 -14.71 -11.02 -4.57
C ALA A 49 -15.58 -9.87 -5.12
N LYS A 50 -16.86 -10.15 -5.40
CA LYS A 50 -17.83 -9.13 -5.81
C LYS A 50 -17.96 -8.01 -4.77
N GLN A 51 -17.99 -8.36 -3.48
CA GLN A 51 -18.08 -7.39 -2.38
C GLN A 51 -16.81 -6.52 -2.30
N LEU A 52 -15.62 -7.11 -2.42
CA LEU A 52 -14.37 -6.35 -2.44
C LEU A 52 -14.34 -5.35 -3.59
N LEU A 53 -14.66 -5.80 -4.82
CA LEU A 53 -14.68 -4.91 -5.99
C LEU A 53 -15.70 -3.77 -5.84
N ASN A 54 -16.89 -4.04 -5.31
CA ASN A 54 -17.87 -2.99 -5.01
C ASN A 54 -17.34 -1.99 -3.98
N ASN A 55 -16.65 -2.45 -2.93
CA ASN A 55 -16.08 -1.56 -1.91
C ASN A 55 -14.93 -0.71 -2.48
N ILE A 56 -14.11 -1.26 -3.40
CA ILE A 56 -13.09 -0.50 -4.13
C ILE A 56 -13.76 0.59 -4.98
N ALA A 57 -14.77 0.23 -5.78
CA ALA A 57 -15.50 1.20 -6.60
C ALA A 57 -16.12 2.31 -5.74
N TYR A 58 -16.76 1.93 -4.62
CA TYR A 58 -17.34 2.88 -3.68
C TYR A 58 -16.30 3.82 -3.06
N PHE A 59 -15.10 3.32 -2.75
CA PHE A 59 -13.98 4.15 -2.32
C PHE A 59 -13.55 5.12 -3.43
N GLY A 60 -13.46 4.66 -4.68
CA GLY A 60 -13.18 5.51 -5.84
C GLY A 60 -14.20 6.63 -6.02
N ASP A 61 -15.49 6.33 -5.87
CA ASP A 61 -16.55 7.34 -5.95
C ASP A 61 -16.42 8.35 -4.81
N TRP A 62 -16.06 7.90 -3.61
CA TRP A 62 -15.77 8.79 -2.47
C TRP A 62 -14.56 9.68 -2.73
N LEU A 63 -13.48 9.18 -3.33
CA LEU A 63 -12.31 9.99 -3.70
C LEU A 63 -12.70 11.10 -4.68
N LYS A 64 -13.44 10.73 -5.74
CA LYS A 64 -13.96 11.68 -6.73
C LYS A 64 -14.82 12.76 -6.07
N LYS A 65 -15.73 12.37 -5.17
CA LYS A 65 -16.60 13.30 -4.45
C LYS A 65 -15.82 14.28 -3.55
N ASN A 66 -14.68 13.86 -3.01
CA ASN A 66 -13.84 14.68 -2.13
C ASN A 66 -12.70 15.39 -2.87
N GLY A 67 -12.64 15.29 -4.21
CA GLY A 67 -11.56 15.91 -5.01
C GLY A 67 -10.16 15.35 -4.72
N ILE A 68 -10.06 14.10 -4.25
CA ILE A 68 -8.78 13.47 -3.89
C ILE A 68 -8.23 12.73 -5.11
N SER A 69 -7.00 13.07 -5.53
CA SER A 69 -6.32 12.39 -6.65
C SER A 69 -5.95 10.96 -6.26
N VAL A 70 -6.07 10.00 -7.18
CA VAL A 70 -5.72 8.59 -6.94
C VAL A 70 -4.26 8.45 -6.51
N GLU A 71 -3.36 9.22 -7.11
CA GLU A 71 -1.91 9.20 -6.84
C GLU A 71 -1.56 9.71 -5.43
N SER A 72 -2.46 10.48 -4.82
CA SER A 72 -2.31 11.03 -3.47
C SER A 72 -2.91 10.14 -2.37
N VAL A 73 -3.57 9.04 -2.76
CA VAL A 73 -4.20 8.13 -1.81
C VAL A 73 -3.15 7.44 -0.96
N ASP A 74 -3.29 7.60 0.35
CA ASP A 74 -2.43 7.00 1.34
C ASP A 74 -3.25 6.33 2.47
N ARG A 75 -2.53 5.86 3.49
CA ARG A 75 -3.15 5.21 4.65
C ARG A 75 -4.09 6.12 5.42
N GLU A 76 -3.80 7.41 5.50
CA GLU A 76 -4.64 8.38 6.22
C GLU A 76 -5.96 8.62 5.47
N THR A 77 -5.87 8.73 4.15
CA THR A 77 -7.03 8.82 3.25
C THR A 77 -7.94 7.61 3.40
N ALA A 78 -7.37 6.40 3.42
CA ALA A 78 -8.10 5.17 3.68
C ALA A 78 -8.80 5.17 5.05
N ILE A 79 -8.11 5.62 6.11
CA ILE A 79 -8.69 5.70 7.46
C ILE A 79 -9.86 6.71 7.50
N ARG A 80 -9.72 7.86 6.83
CA ARG A 80 -10.81 8.86 6.73
C ARG A 80 -12.05 8.27 6.07
N PHE A 81 -11.89 7.57 4.96
CA PHE A 81 -12.99 6.87 4.30
C PHE A 81 -13.64 5.84 5.23
N LEU A 82 -12.85 4.97 5.87
CA LEU A 82 -13.37 3.90 6.72
C LEU A 82 -14.13 4.42 7.95
N LYS A 83 -13.77 5.59 8.48
CA LYS A 83 -14.52 6.26 9.56
C LYS A 83 -15.92 6.69 9.11
N GLN A 84 -16.08 7.06 7.84
CA GLN A 84 -17.33 7.52 7.25
C GLN A 84 -18.10 6.40 6.53
N PHE A 85 -17.50 5.21 6.42
CA PHE A 85 -18.04 4.10 5.65
C PHE A 85 -19.40 3.65 6.20
N LYS A 86 -20.41 3.79 5.35
CA LYS A 86 -21.72 3.19 5.51
C LYS A 86 -21.92 2.19 4.38
N PRO A 87 -22.28 0.92 4.65
CA PRO A 87 -22.61 -0.01 3.59
C PRO A 87 -23.72 0.58 2.70
N PRO A 88 -23.65 0.43 1.37
CA PRO A 88 -24.65 1.00 0.46
C PRO A 88 -26.08 0.51 0.74
N ASN A 89 -26.21 -0.71 1.26
CA ASN A 89 -27.49 -1.30 1.66
C ASN A 89 -27.60 -1.24 3.18
N ASN A 90 -28.39 -0.31 3.73
CA ASN A 90 -28.69 -0.23 5.16
C ASN A 90 -30.23 -0.19 5.35
N PRO A 91 -30.81 -0.79 6.41
CA PRO A 91 -30.17 -1.31 7.63
C PRO A 91 -29.71 -2.78 7.52
N LEU A 92 -28.42 -3.04 7.69
CA LEU A 92 -27.91 -4.40 7.94
C LEU A 92 -27.91 -4.69 9.45
N PRO A 93 -28.19 -5.94 9.88
CA PRO A 93 -27.99 -6.36 11.27
C PRO A 93 -26.54 -6.11 11.74
N ALA A 94 -26.36 -5.82 13.04
CA ALA A 94 -25.05 -5.49 13.63
C ALA A 94 -23.94 -6.51 13.32
N HIS A 95 -24.27 -7.81 13.31
CA HIS A 95 -23.31 -8.88 12.98
C HIS A 95 -22.82 -8.81 11.52
N ARG A 96 -23.68 -8.41 10.57
CA ARG A 96 -23.31 -8.24 9.15
C ARG A 96 -22.55 -6.94 8.91
N LEU A 97 -22.82 -5.90 9.71
CA LEU A 97 -22.11 -4.63 9.65
C LEU A 97 -20.61 -4.80 9.95
N LYS A 98 -20.26 -5.64 10.93
CA LYS A 98 -18.86 -5.97 11.24
C LYS A 98 -18.15 -6.59 10.03
N GLY A 99 -18.77 -7.59 9.40
CA GLY A 99 -18.24 -8.23 8.19
C GLY A 99 -18.06 -7.25 7.03
N ALA A 100 -19.05 -6.39 6.78
CA ALA A 100 -18.99 -5.37 5.75
C ALA A 100 -17.82 -4.37 5.98
N ARG A 101 -17.60 -3.94 7.23
CA ARG A 101 -16.46 -3.06 7.58
C ARG A 101 -15.12 -3.75 7.39
N ILE A 102 -15.01 -5.04 7.72
CA ILE A 102 -13.78 -5.83 7.50
C ILE A 102 -13.49 -5.93 6.00
N ALA A 103 -14.50 -6.26 5.19
CA ALA A 103 -14.36 -6.32 3.74
C ALA A 103 -14.01 -4.94 3.13
N ALA A 104 -14.61 -3.86 3.61
CA ALA A 104 -14.28 -2.51 3.18
C ALA A 104 -12.83 -2.14 3.54
N ARG A 105 -12.40 -2.48 4.75
CA ARG A 105 -11.01 -2.28 5.20
C ARG A 105 -10.02 -3.04 4.32
N ALA A 106 -10.30 -4.31 4.02
CA ALA A 106 -9.47 -5.12 3.14
C ALA A 106 -9.38 -4.52 1.73
N ALA A 107 -10.52 -4.16 1.13
CA ALA A 107 -10.60 -3.53 -0.19
C ALA A 107 -9.82 -2.21 -0.26
N VAL A 108 -10.00 -1.31 0.71
CA VAL A 108 -9.36 0.00 0.66
C VAL A 108 -7.85 -0.12 0.88
N PHE A 109 -7.40 -0.98 1.80
CA PHE A 109 -5.97 -1.18 1.98
C PHE A 109 -5.32 -1.95 0.83
N SER A 110 -6.06 -2.76 0.06
CA SER A 110 -5.52 -3.33 -1.17
C SER A 110 -5.31 -2.26 -2.23
N VAL A 111 -6.19 -1.26 -2.34
CA VAL A 111 -6.01 -0.08 -3.20
C VAL A 111 -4.77 0.71 -2.80
N VAL A 112 -4.64 1.06 -1.51
CA VAL A 112 -3.45 1.77 -0.99
C VAL A 112 -2.18 1.01 -1.35
N LYS A 113 -2.16 -0.31 -1.12
CA LYS A 113 -1.01 -1.17 -1.47
C LYS A 113 -0.68 -1.11 -2.97
N HIS A 114 -1.67 -1.18 -3.86
CA HIS A 114 -1.43 -1.10 -5.30
C HIS A 114 -0.88 0.27 -5.71
N ILE A 115 -1.44 1.34 -5.17
CA ILE A 115 -0.98 2.71 -5.46
C ILE A 115 0.46 2.89 -4.96
N GLU A 116 0.77 2.37 -3.78
CA GLU A 116 2.12 2.35 -3.22
C GLU A 116 3.11 1.51 -4.06
N GLU A 117 2.65 0.43 -4.67
CA GLU A 117 3.47 -0.41 -5.57
C GLU A 117 3.70 0.27 -6.94
N LEU A 118 2.70 1.00 -7.45
CA LEU A 118 2.78 1.75 -8.71
C LEU A 118 3.58 3.06 -8.58
N HIS A 119 3.51 3.69 -7.40
CA HIS A 119 4.16 4.96 -7.11
C HIS A 119 5.00 4.84 -5.83
N PRO A 120 6.07 4.03 -5.82
CA PRO A 120 6.88 3.87 -4.62
C PRO A 120 7.55 5.16 -4.17
N GLU A 121 7.76 6.12 -5.08
CA GLU A 121 8.28 7.46 -4.81
C GLU A 121 7.28 8.32 -3.99
N SER A 122 5.96 8.10 -4.13
CA SER A 122 4.93 8.85 -3.39
C SER A 122 4.82 8.40 -1.93
N ARG A 123 5.42 7.26 -1.55
CA ARG A 123 5.59 6.84 -0.14
C ARG A 123 6.51 7.75 0.67
N LEU A 124 7.36 8.52 0.02
CA LEU A 124 8.57 9.05 0.65
C LEU A 124 8.33 10.49 1.11
N LYS A 125 7.48 10.61 2.15
CA LYS A 125 7.10 11.90 2.77
C LYS A 125 8.28 12.54 3.49
N THR A 126 9.18 11.74 4.08
CA THR A 126 10.36 12.25 4.79
C THR A 126 11.66 12.01 4.00
N PRO A 127 12.68 12.87 4.18
CA PRO A 127 14.02 12.62 3.63
C PRO A 127 14.59 11.25 4.01
N ILE A 128 14.28 10.77 5.22
CA ILE A 128 14.70 9.44 5.72
C ILE A 128 14.05 8.31 4.93
N GLN A 129 12.74 8.40 4.68
CA GLN A 129 12.04 7.39 3.87
C GLN A 129 12.62 7.33 2.47
N ARG A 130 12.90 8.49 1.86
CA ARG A 130 13.53 8.58 0.52
C ARG A 130 14.83 7.81 0.47
N GLU A 131 15.69 8.03 1.45
CA GLU A 131 17.00 7.39 1.53
C GLU A 131 16.88 5.87 1.75
N ILE A 132 15.99 5.42 2.65
CA ILE A 132 15.76 3.99 2.89
C ILE A 132 15.26 3.30 1.62
N TYR A 133 14.36 3.94 0.86
CA TYR A 133 13.86 3.38 -0.39
C TYR A 133 14.95 3.31 -1.46
N ALA A 134 15.72 4.38 -1.65
CA ALA A 134 16.83 4.40 -2.59
C ALA A 134 17.87 3.32 -2.25
N PHE A 135 18.17 3.15 -0.97
CA PHE A 135 19.05 2.09 -0.49
C PHE A 135 18.47 0.69 -0.72
N GLY A 136 17.19 0.47 -0.40
CA GLY A 136 16.52 -0.81 -0.65
C GLY A 136 16.50 -1.20 -2.14
N LYS A 137 16.34 -0.20 -3.03
CA LYS A 137 16.50 -0.37 -4.48
C LYS A 137 17.94 -0.76 -4.85
N TYR A 138 18.95 -0.06 -4.36
CA TYR A 138 20.35 -0.42 -4.57
C TYR A 138 20.66 -1.86 -4.11
N LEU A 139 20.18 -2.25 -2.93
CA LEU A 139 20.38 -3.62 -2.41
C LEU A 139 19.72 -4.68 -3.30
N LEU A 140 18.61 -4.35 -3.96
CA LEU A 140 17.93 -5.25 -4.89
C LEU A 140 18.62 -5.24 -6.26
N ASP A 141 18.78 -4.08 -6.86
CA ASP A 141 19.11 -3.94 -8.27
C ASP A 141 20.61 -4.13 -8.54
N VAL A 142 21.46 -3.77 -7.58
CA VAL A 142 22.93 -3.87 -7.71
C VAL A 142 23.48 -5.09 -6.97
N LEU A 143 23.03 -5.31 -5.73
CA LEU A 143 23.56 -6.39 -4.88
C LEU A 143 22.72 -7.68 -4.92
N ASN A 144 21.56 -7.65 -5.58
CA ASN A 144 20.65 -8.79 -5.75
C ASN A 144 20.32 -9.53 -4.45
N LEU A 145 20.18 -8.79 -3.35
CA LEU A 145 19.96 -9.38 -2.04
C LEU A 145 18.55 -9.95 -1.86
N ALA A 146 18.49 -11.09 -1.17
CA ALA A 146 17.24 -11.70 -0.76
C ALA A 146 16.38 -10.74 0.10
N LYS A 147 15.05 -10.86 0.00
CA LYS A 147 14.09 -9.95 0.65
C LYS A 147 14.31 -9.83 2.16
N GLY A 148 14.54 -10.96 2.86
CA GLY A 148 14.76 -10.94 4.31
C GLY A 148 16.03 -10.16 4.70
N THR A 149 17.09 -10.34 3.93
CA THR A 149 18.36 -9.61 4.09
C THR A 149 18.16 -8.12 3.85
N ARG A 150 17.47 -7.73 2.78
CA ARG A 150 17.16 -6.32 2.47
C ARG A 150 16.39 -5.64 3.59
N VAL A 151 15.33 -6.27 4.09
CA VAL A 151 14.53 -5.73 5.22
C VAL A 151 15.41 -5.47 6.45
N ARG A 152 16.38 -6.36 6.73
CA ARG A 152 17.31 -6.17 7.85
C ARG A 152 18.20 -4.93 7.65
N TYR A 153 18.79 -4.78 6.46
CA TYR A 153 19.65 -3.63 6.14
C TYR A 153 18.87 -2.31 6.08
N GLU A 154 17.66 -2.31 5.52
CA GLU A 154 16.76 -1.16 5.53
C GLU A 154 16.41 -0.72 6.95
N ASN A 155 16.20 -1.66 7.87
CA ASN A 155 15.96 -1.36 9.29
C ASN A 155 17.20 -0.76 9.97
N PHE A 156 18.41 -1.28 9.70
CA PHE A 156 19.63 -0.67 10.23
C PHE A 156 19.82 0.77 9.75
N LEU A 157 19.64 1.00 8.44
CA LEU A 157 19.71 2.34 7.88
C LEU A 157 18.65 3.26 8.50
N ARG A 158 17.42 2.77 8.71
CA ARG A 158 16.36 3.54 9.36
C ARG A 158 16.75 3.99 10.76
N ILE A 159 17.18 3.07 11.61
CA ILE A 159 17.59 3.36 12.99
C ILE A 159 18.72 4.39 12.99
N PHE A 160 19.72 4.21 12.12
CA PHE A 160 20.83 5.14 11.96
C PHE A 160 20.32 6.55 11.59
N LEU A 161 19.52 6.65 10.52
CA LEU A 161 19.05 7.93 10.02
C LEU A 161 18.10 8.64 11.00
N GLU A 162 17.22 7.91 11.68
CA GLU A 162 16.32 8.47 12.69
C GLU A 162 17.09 9.00 13.89
N ARG A 163 18.12 8.26 14.34
CA ARG A 163 18.95 8.66 15.47
C ARG A 163 19.71 9.96 15.20
N PHE A 164 20.30 10.10 14.02
CA PHE A 164 21.15 11.26 13.70
C PHE A 164 20.39 12.44 13.12
N PHE A 165 19.32 12.21 12.34
CA PHE A 165 18.64 13.27 11.59
C PHE A 165 17.22 13.56 12.09
N ARG A 166 16.61 12.70 12.93
CA ARG A 166 15.29 12.92 13.55
C ARG A 166 14.20 13.41 12.57
N GLY A 167 14.22 12.93 11.33
CA GLY A 167 13.29 13.33 10.26
C GLY A 167 13.60 14.65 9.54
N LYS A 168 14.69 15.34 9.89
CA LYS A 168 15.19 16.53 9.19
C LYS A 168 15.91 16.15 7.89
N ARG A 169 16.30 17.16 7.09
CA ARG A 169 17.10 16.97 5.87
C ARG A 169 18.39 16.21 6.21
N ILE A 170 18.66 15.14 5.46
CA ILE A 170 19.87 14.34 5.62
C ILE A 170 21.05 15.19 5.13
N ASN A 171 22.00 15.45 6.02
CA ASN A 171 23.26 16.08 5.70
C ASN A 171 24.41 15.21 6.18
N LEU A 172 25.00 14.44 5.26
CA LEU A 172 26.07 13.51 5.59
C LEU A 172 27.34 14.22 6.07
N THR A 173 27.55 15.50 5.72
CA THR A 173 28.72 16.26 6.21
C THR A 173 28.65 16.58 7.71
N ALA A 174 27.46 16.47 8.31
CA ALA A 174 27.28 16.60 9.75
C ALA A 174 27.69 15.33 10.52
N LEU A 175 27.96 14.22 9.82
CA LEU A 175 28.43 12.99 10.44
C LEU A 175 29.95 13.07 10.66
N THR A 176 30.36 12.94 11.92
CA THR A 176 31.78 12.81 12.26
C THR A 176 32.16 11.33 12.42
N PRO A 177 33.43 10.95 12.17
CA PRO A 177 33.89 9.58 12.42
C PRO A 177 33.62 9.09 13.84
N LYS A 178 33.71 9.98 14.83
CA LYS A 178 33.40 9.68 16.23
C LYS A 178 31.93 9.29 16.44
N MET A 179 31.00 9.99 15.78
CA MET A 179 29.57 9.68 15.85
C MET A 179 29.24 8.32 15.24
N VAL A 180 29.86 8.00 14.11
CA VAL A 180 29.68 6.69 13.44
C VAL A 180 30.26 5.57 14.30
N ARG A 181 31.46 5.74 14.87
CA ARG A 181 32.08 4.75 15.77
C ARG A 181 31.21 4.49 16.99
N ASN A 182 30.75 5.56 17.67
CA ASN A 182 29.84 5.44 18.81
C ASN A 182 28.53 4.73 18.48
N TYR A 183 28.02 4.89 17.26
CA TYR A 183 26.83 4.16 16.83
C TYR A 183 27.13 2.66 16.70
N ILE A 184 28.20 2.30 15.98
CA ILE A 184 28.61 0.90 15.76
C ILE A 184 28.84 0.18 17.09
N ASP A 185 29.54 0.83 18.02
CA ASP A 185 29.84 0.26 19.35
C ASP A 185 28.57 -0.01 20.18
N GLN A 186 27.44 0.63 19.84
CA GLN A 186 26.14 0.49 20.51
C GLN A 186 25.13 -0.34 19.72
N VAL A 187 25.45 -0.77 18.49
CA VAL A 187 24.56 -1.62 17.68
C VAL A 187 24.19 -2.94 18.38
N PRO A 188 25.09 -3.62 19.14
CA PRO A 188 24.73 -4.85 19.83
C PRO A 188 23.56 -4.67 20.82
N SER A 189 23.49 -3.54 21.55
CA SER A 189 22.42 -3.30 22.52
C SER A 189 21.10 -2.85 21.88
N ILE A 190 21.13 -2.24 20.69
CA ILE A 190 19.93 -1.76 19.99
C ILE A 190 19.20 -2.91 19.29
N ILE A 191 19.86 -4.03 19.00
CA ILE A 191 19.26 -5.17 18.31
C ILE A 191 18.43 -6.06 19.26
N ASP A 192 18.80 -6.12 20.55
CA ASP A 192 18.10 -6.95 21.54
C ASP A 192 16.76 -6.34 22.00
N ASP A 193 16.60 -5.01 21.98
CA ASP A 193 15.37 -4.32 22.37
C ASP A 193 14.20 -4.45 21.35
N TYR A 194 14.43 -5.04 20.18
CA TYR A 194 13.45 -5.14 19.08
C TYR A 194 13.16 -6.59 18.63
N ARG A 195 13.51 -7.59 19.44
CA ARG A 195 13.04 -8.99 19.30
C ARG A 195 11.71 -9.19 20.02
#